data_AF-A0A9P6IG67-F1
#
_entry.id   AF-A0A9P6IG67-F1
#
_cell.length_a   1.000
_cell.length_b   1.000
_cell.length_c   1.000
_cell.angle_alpha   90.00
_cell.angle_beta   90.00
_cell.angle_gamma   90.00
#
_symmetry.space_group_name_H-M   'P 1'
#
loop_
_entity.id
_entity.type
_entity.pdbx_description
1 polymer ?
#
loop_
_entity_poly.entity_id
_entity_poly.type
_entity_poly.pdbx_seq_one_letter_code
_entity_poly.pdbx_strand_id
1 'polypeptide(L)'
;MRRVAGESRLASTVSTSGDGHQKSVGTRASSKELPDLGELVAVVQQSKQRFLSTDGIPPTQLVIAALKTCQAAANAIQPYLAKSENRPASRFTASTSSNLLSLDSNSNAAKSGSTSIPSVSVKDTVDTISESAYEIIAHPTVSIGPQVLEMYVNIQARLGRPETLPQVFEMYASKPKPKAVEGSIAYIQQNPKRADKAIEAAVAETALGAAIDAKNLDAAVGIVKACYSTQAFYRQKFLRKALLPVSAVSAAPIGVYALASNLSAFQNTMEPVTATKFAFVAILAYLGFTGTIGMVAKTTVNDHMRRVTWAPGIPLHQRYMREEERAAMDDIACAWGYKEKWRHGEEGGIEWDSLREYLGLKGMMLDRVELMEGMS
;
A
#
# COMPACT_ATOMS: atom_id res chain seq x y z
N MET A 1 -60.70 2.87 21.90
CA MET A 1 -59.92 2.74 23.15
C MET A 1 -58.76 3.73 23.12
N ARG A 2 -58.68 4.59 24.15
CA ARG A 2 -57.55 5.43 24.66
C ARG A 2 -56.15 5.14 24.07
N ARG A 3 -55.18 6.06 23.92
CA ARG A 3 -54.91 7.46 24.37
C ARG A 3 -53.73 7.96 23.50
N VAL A 4 -53.77 9.18 22.93
CA VAL A 4 -53.06 10.41 23.38
C VAL A 4 -51.53 10.31 23.42
N ALA A 5 -50.86 10.98 22.47
CA ALA A 5 -49.49 11.47 22.60
C ALA A 5 -49.50 12.94 22.16
N GLY A 6 -49.29 13.85 23.12
CA GLY A 6 -49.31 15.29 22.95
C GLY A 6 -47.93 15.86 22.66
N GLU A 7 -47.94 16.94 21.89
CA GLU A 7 -46.85 17.90 21.71
C GLU A 7 -46.44 18.55 23.05
N SER A 8 -45.15 18.88 23.19
CA SER A 8 -44.77 20.26 23.57
C SER A 8 -43.28 20.55 23.41
N ARG A 9 -43.02 21.77 22.93
CA ARG A 9 -41.75 22.41 22.64
C ARG A 9 -41.11 23.05 23.88
N LEU A 10 -39.78 23.19 23.79
CA LEU A 10 -38.92 24.32 24.23
C LEU A 10 -39.06 24.86 25.67
N ALA A 11 -37.96 24.79 26.43
CA ALA A 11 -37.54 25.88 27.31
C ALA A 11 -36.01 25.84 27.53
N SER A 12 -35.33 26.81 26.95
CA SER A 12 -33.98 27.24 27.30
C SER A 12 -34.02 28.13 28.55
N THR A 13 -33.20 27.83 29.55
CA THR A 13 -32.88 28.77 30.64
C THR A 13 -31.41 28.70 31.00
N VAL A 14 -30.74 29.83 30.81
CA VAL A 14 -29.44 30.21 31.39
C VAL A 14 -29.62 30.51 32.89
N SER A 15 -28.67 30.09 33.73
CA SER A 15 -28.33 30.76 35.01
C SER A 15 -26.97 30.30 35.55
N THR A 16 -26.01 31.22 35.48
CA THR A 16 -25.02 31.67 36.49
C THR A 16 -24.55 30.76 37.65
N SER A 17 -23.22 30.60 37.68
CA SER A 17 -22.24 30.82 38.77
C SER A 17 -22.39 30.15 40.14
N GLY A 18 -21.32 29.46 40.57
CA GLY A 18 -21.08 29.10 41.97
C GLY A 18 -19.79 28.30 42.15
N ASP A 19 -18.76 28.96 42.69
CA ASP A 19 -17.47 28.44 43.14
C ASP A 19 -17.57 27.21 44.06
N GLY A 20 -16.61 26.28 43.93
CA GLY A 20 -16.47 25.16 44.84
C GLY A 20 -15.18 24.38 44.60
N HIS A 21 -14.16 24.67 45.42
CA HIS A 21 -12.92 23.90 45.54
C HIS A 21 -13.15 22.38 45.56
N GLN A 22 -12.48 21.65 44.67
CA GLN A 22 -12.18 20.24 44.94
C GLN A 22 -10.79 19.84 44.44
N LYS A 23 -10.07 19.25 45.40
CA LYS A 23 -8.71 18.75 45.38
C LYS A 23 -8.36 17.94 44.14
N SER A 24 -7.14 18.19 43.68
CA SER A 24 -6.35 17.38 42.78
C SER A 24 -6.29 15.91 43.22
N VAL A 25 -6.92 15.04 42.42
CA VAL A 25 -6.57 13.62 42.38
C VAL A 25 -5.56 13.48 41.24
N GLY A 26 -4.29 13.32 41.62
CA GLY A 26 -3.21 13.02 40.70
C GLY A 26 -3.39 11.62 40.12
N THR A 27 -3.95 11.54 38.91
CA THR A 27 -3.81 10.36 38.07
C THR A 27 -2.37 10.33 37.58
N ARG A 28 -1.58 9.51 38.25
CA ARG A 28 -0.19 9.18 37.94
C ARG A 28 -0.17 8.54 36.54
N ALA A 29 -0.04 9.35 35.51
CA ALA A 29 0.30 8.88 34.18
C ALA A 29 1.67 8.21 34.30
N SER A 30 1.71 6.88 34.18
CA SER A 30 2.95 6.16 33.98
C SER A 30 3.57 6.70 32.70
N SER A 31 4.61 7.53 32.86
CA SER A 31 5.54 7.84 31.79
C SER A 31 5.94 6.52 31.15
N LYS A 32 5.52 6.27 29.91
CA LYS A 32 6.06 5.17 29.10
C LYS A 32 7.55 5.43 29.00
N GLU A 33 8.32 4.72 29.82
CA GLU A 33 9.76 4.62 29.65
C GLU A 33 10.01 4.21 28.20
N LEU A 34 10.72 5.08 27.51
CA LEU A 34 11.17 4.86 26.15
C LEU A 34 12.05 3.59 26.17
N PRO A 35 11.68 2.51 25.47
CA PRO A 35 12.43 1.26 25.53
C PRO A 35 13.85 1.47 25.04
N ASP A 36 14.82 0.90 25.75
CA ASP A 36 16.22 1.01 25.37
C ASP A 36 16.45 0.38 23.99
N LEU A 37 17.08 1.16 23.11
CA LEU A 37 17.34 0.80 21.73
C LEU A 37 18.23 -0.46 21.64
N GLY A 38 19.14 -0.63 22.59
CA GLY A 38 20.02 -1.79 22.69
C GLY A 38 19.28 -3.08 23.06
N GLU A 39 18.37 -3.02 24.03
CA GLU A 39 17.54 -4.18 24.43
C GLU A 39 16.64 -4.64 23.29
N LEU A 40 16.12 -3.69 22.52
CA LEU A 40 15.21 -3.99 21.41
C LEU A 40 15.91 -4.72 20.26
N VAL A 41 17.12 -4.27 19.89
CA VAL A 41 17.95 -4.95 18.89
C VAL A 41 18.36 -6.34 19.39
N ALA A 42 18.70 -6.46 20.67
CA ALA A 42 19.04 -7.76 21.26
C ALA A 42 17.87 -8.75 21.21
N VAL A 43 16.63 -8.31 21.47
CA VAL A 43 15.42 -9.15 21.37
C VAL A 43 15.18 -9.62 19.93
N VAL A 44 15.35 -8.73 18.94
CA VAL A 44 15.20 -9.09 17.52
C VAL A 44 16.31 -10.04 17.06
N GLN A 45 17.56 -9.80 17.47
CA GLN A 45 18.67 -10.70 17.15
C GLN A 45 18.51 -12.07 17.83
N GLN A 46 18.00 -12.11 19.06
CA GLN A 46 17.72 -13.37 19.75
C GLN A 46 16.58 -14.13 19.07
N SER A 47 15.52 -13.44 18.62
CA SER A 47 14.42 -14.09 17.89
C SER A 47 14.89 -14.62 16.53
N LYS A 48 15.75 -13.87 15.83
CA LYS A 48 16.46 -14.31 14.62
C LYS A 48 17.30 -15.55 14.87
N GLN A 49 18.17 -15.55 15.88
CA GLN A 49 19.03 -16.71 16.20
C GLN A 49 18.19 -17.95 16.53
N ARG A 50 17.13 -17.81 17.33
CA ARG A 50 16.21 -18.91 17.62
C ARG A 50 15.53 -19.46 16.37
N PHE A 51 15.21 -18.59 15.42
CA PHE A 51 14.62 -18.99 14.14
C PHE A 51 15.62 -19.74 13.27
N LEU A 52 16.86 -19.25 13.17
CA LEU A 52 17.93 -19.86 12.37
C LEU A 52 18.42 -21.19 12.97
N SER A 53 18.40 -21.34 14.30
CA SER A 53 18.74 -22.60 14.99
C SER A 53 17.64 -23.67 14.89
N THR A 54 16.47 -23.36 14.32
CA THR A 54 15.40 -24.35 14.19
C THR A 54 15.64 -25.20 12.93
N ASP A 55 16.13 -26.41 13.13
CA ASP A 55 16.30 -27.40 12.05
C ASP A 55 14.94 -27.92 11.55
N GLY A 56 14.55 -27.54 10.33
CA GLY A 56 13.33 -28.01 9.68
C GLY A 56 12.57 -26.92 8.90
N ILE A 57 11.37 -27.28 8.42
CA ILE A 57 10.46 -26.31 7.80
C ILE A 57 9.72 -25.59 8.93
N PRO A 58 10.00 -24.29 9.19
CA PRO A 58 9.33 -23.58 10.26
C PRO A 58 7.83 -23.48 9.97
N PRO A 59 6.95 -23.83 10.92
CA PRO A 59 5.54 -23.58 10.77
C PRO A 59 5.30 -22.08 10.58
N THR A 60 4.33 -21.73 9.74
CA THR A 60 3.99 -20.33 9.40
C THR A 60 3.80 -19.46 10.65
N GLN A 61 3.28 -20.03 11.74
CA GLN A 61 3.06 -19.32 13.00
C GLN A 61 4.34 -18.82 13.67
N LEU A 62 5.45 -19.57 13.58
CA LEU A 62 6.74 -19.13 14.14
C LEU A 62 7.32 -17.96 13.34
N VAL A 63 7.18 -17.98 12.01
CA VAL A 63 7.57 -16.86 11.13
C VAL A 63 6.78 -15.61 11.49
N ILE A 64 5.47 -15.75 11.68
CA ILE A 64 4.57 -14.65 12.07
C ILE A 64 4.95 -14.12 13.46
N ALA A 65 5.26 -14.99 14.42
CA ALA A 65 5.69 -14.58 15.76
C ALA A 65 7.00 -13.79 15.71
N ALA A 66 8.00 -14.27 14.97
CA ALA A 66 9.27 -13.57 14.78
C ALA A 66 9.06 -12.18 14.12
N LEU A 67 8.25 -12.11 13.07
CA LEU A 67 7.93 -10.83 12.43
C LEU A 67 7.14 -9.89 13.34
N LYS A 68 6.25 -10.40 14.20
CA LYS A 68 5.56 -9.59 15.21
C LYS A 68 6.54 -9.00 16.22
N THR A 69 7.59 -9.71 16.61
CA THR A 69 8.64 -9.13 17.46
C THR A 69 9.38 -7.98 16.75
N CYS A 70 9.68 -8.15 15.46
CA CYS A 70 10.26 -7.08 14.63
C CYS A 70 9.31 -5.88 14.47
N GLN A 71 8.01 -6.14 14.35
CA GLN A 71 6.98 -5.10 14.23
C GLN A 71 6.82 -4.31 15.54
N ALA A 72 6.81 -5.01 16.69
CA ALA A 72 6.78 -4.36 18.00
C ALA A 72 8.00 -3.45 18.17
N ALA A 73 9.17 -3.91 17.71
CA ALA A 73 10.38 -3.11 17.70
C ALA A 73 10.30 -1.89 16.76
N ALA A 74 9.83 -2.06 15.52
CA ALA A 74 9.64 -0.95 14.60
C ALA A 74 8.66 0.11 15.16
N ASN A 75 7.58 -0.31 15.82
CA ASN A 75 6.62 0.59 16.46
C ASN A 75 7.24 1.36 17.64
N ALA A 76 8.11 0.72 18.40
CA ALA A 76 8.81 1.34 19.52
C ALA A 76 9.84 2.40 19.07
N ILE A 77 10.41 2.24 17.88
CA ILE A 77 11.41 3.16 17.31
C ILE A 77 10.76 4.37 16.60
N GLN A 78 9.50 4.26 16.17
CA GLN A 78 8.76 5.34 15.51
C GLN A 78 8.84 6.73 16.18
N PRO A 79 8.70 6.90 17.52
CA PRO A 79 8.87 8.21 18.17
C PRO A 79 10.29 8.77 18.04
N TYR A 80 11.32 7.93 17.94
CA TYR A 80 12.70 8.37 17.71
C TYR A 80 12.93 8.79 16.27
N LEU A 81 12.32 8.10 15.32
CA LEU A 81 12.37 8.47 13.90
C LEU A 81 11.69 9.82 13.66
N ALA A 82 10.47 10.00 14.18
CA ALA A 82 9.77 11.28 14.11
C ALA A 82 10.57 12.42 14.76
N LYS A 83 11.29 12.16 15.86
CA LYS A 83 12.14 13.17 16.52
C LYS A 83 13.45 13.43 15.76
N SER A 84 13.96 12.45 15.03
CA SER A 84 15.16 12.58 14.21
C SER A 84 14.88 13.34 12.90
N GLU A 85 13.72 13.12 12.29
CA GLU A 85 13.27 13.81 11.07
C GLU A 85 12.80 15.24 11.36
N ASN A 86 12.14 15.45 12.50
CA ASN A 86 11.82 16.79 13.01
C ASN A 86 13.03 17.50 13.65
N ARG A 87 14.26 16.97 13.54
CA ARG A 87 15.45 17.79 13.80
C ARG A 87 15.72 18.56 12.53
N PRO A 88 15.26 19.82 12.40
CA PRO A 88 15.38 20.55 11.16
C PRO A 88 16.85 20.60 10.74
N ALA A 89 17.06 20.60 9.44
CA ALA A 89 18.30 20.97 8.76
C ALA A 89 18.77 22.41 9.09
N SER A 90 18.41 22.98 10.25
CA SER A 90 18.90 24.27 10.75
C SER A 90 20.33 24.20 11.30
N ARG A 91 21.02 23.07 11.16
CA ARG A 91 22.45 22.96 11.48
C ARG A 91 23.38 23.39 10.34
N PHE A 92 22.84 23.79 9.19
CA PHE A 92 23.65 24.37 8.11
C PHE A 92 23.86 25.89 8.20
N THR A 93 23.17 26.59 9.12
CA THR A 93 23.35 28.05 9.29
C THR A 93 23.77 28.46 10.71
N ALA A 94 23.92 27.52 11.65
CA ALA A 94 24.24 27.81 13.05
C ALA A 94 25.59 27.24 13.54
N SER A 95 26.47 26.77 12.65
CA SER A 95 27.63 25.92 13.00
C SER A 95 29.02 26.56 12.94
N THR A 96 29.15 27.88 12.79
CA THR A 96 30.46 28.56 12.93
C THR A 96 30.63 29.27 14.27
N SER A 97 29.58 29.90 14.81
CA SER A 97 29.65 30.63 16.08
C SER A 97 29.49 29.74 17.33
N SER A 98 28.74 28.63 17.24
CA SER A 98 28.55 27.70 18.37
C SER A 98 29.75 26.76 18.62
N ASN A 99 30.57 26.51 17.59
CA ASN A 99 31.83 25.76 17.71
C ASN A 99 32.96 26.61 18.32
N LEU A 100 32.96 27.94 18.13
CA LEU A 100 33.92 28.83 18.79
C LEU A 100 33.59 29.08 20.27
N LEU A 101 32.30 29.13 20.63
CA LEU A 101 31.88 29.28 22.03
C LEU A 101 32.15 28.01 22.87
N SER A 102 32.27 26.84 22.21
CA SER A 102 32.60 25.58 22.86
C SER A 102 34.10 25.38 23.09
N LEU A 103 34.97 26.19 22.48
CA LEU A 103 36.43 26.14 22.69
C LEU A 103 36.90 26.99 23.88
N ASP A 104 36.16 28.02 24.26
CA ASP A 104 36.51 28.91 25.39
C ASP A 104 36.14 28.30 26.76
N SER A 105 35.30 27.26 26.78
CA SER A 105 34.89 26.58 28.02
C SER A 105 35.80 25.41 28.42
N ASN A 106 36.83 25.08 27.62
CA ASN A 106 37.63 23.85 27.81
C ASN A 106 39.05 24.08 28.37
N SER A 107 39.35 25.24 28.96
CA SER A 107 40.67 25.50 29.56
C SER A 107 40.78 25.17 31.06
N ASN A 108 39.70 24.72 31.73
CA ASN A 108 39.73 24.34 33.15
C ASN A 108 38.77 23.18 33.49
N ALA A 109 39.08 21.96 33.05
CA ALA A 109 38.51 20.75 33.66
C ALA A 109 39.34 19.50 33.30
N ALA A 110 40.51 19.36 33.91
CA ALA A 110 41.15 18.05 34.03
C ALA A 110 40.35 17.17 35.00
N LYS A 111 40.16 15.90 34.62
CA LYS A 111 39.62 14.76 35.39
C LYS A 111 38.09 14.63 35.47
N SER A 112 37.52 13.84 34.57
CA SER A 112 36.56 12.80 34.97
C SER A 112 36.45 11.75 33.87
N GLY A 113 36.67 10.48 34.22
CA GLY A 113 36.47 9.35 33.32
C GLY A 113 34.99 9.21 32.97
N SER A 114 34.69 9.09 31.68
CA SER A 114 33.41 8.61 31.21
C SER A 114 33.65 7.45 30.26
N THR A 115 33.35 6.28 30.79
CA THR A 115 33.01 5.02 30.12
C THR A 115 32.49 5.21 28.71
N SER A 116 33.02 4.40 27.78
CA SER A 116 32.53 4.22 26.42
C SER A 116 31.03 3.90 26.41
N ILE A 117 30.23 4.85 25.97
CA ILE A 117 28.82 4.60 25.60
C ILE A 117 28.85 4.08 24.16
N PRO A 118 28.40 2.85 23.84
CA PRO A 118 28.08 2.52 22.47
C PRO A 118 26.74 3.20 22.19
N SER A 119 26.76 4.45 21.70
CA SER A 119 25.53 5.10 21.27
C SER A 119 25.11 4.49 19.95
N VAL A 120 24.47 3.31 20.00
CA VAL A 120 23.85 2.69 18.83
C VAL A 120 22.93 3.74 18.22
N SER A 121 23.24 4.17 17.00
CA SER A 121 22.46 5.23 16.39
C SER A 121 21.07 4.68 16.02
N VAL A 122 20.06 5.54 16.03
CA VAL A 122 18.70 5.15 15.62
C VAL A 122 18.71 4.53 14.21
N LYS A 123 19.62 5.01 13.34
CA LYS A 123 19.82 4.43 12.00
C LYS A 123 20.37 3.01 12.06
N ASP A 124 21.40 2.75 12.87
CA ASP A 124 21.95 1.39 13.04
C ASP A 124 20.89 0.43 13.61
N THR A 125 20.02 0.89 14.52
CA THR A 125 18.90 0.07 15.01
C THR A 125 17.86 -0.23 13.93
N VAL A 126 17.54 0.75 13.07
CA VAL A 126 16.62 0.54 11.94
C VAL A 126 17.23 -0.44 10.94
N ASP A 127 18.51 -0.26 10.60
CA ASP A 127 19.19 -1.08 9.62
C ASP A 127 19.29 -2.53 10.11
N THR A 128 19.67 -2.75 11.37
CA THR A 128 19.71 -4.09 11.97
C THR A 128 18.34 -4.78 12.05
N ILE A 129 17.26 -4.04 12.33
CA ILE A 129 15.90 -4.61 12.33
C ILE A 129 15.46 -4.94 10.90
N SER A 130 15.73 -4.06 9.95
CA SER A 130 15.38 -4.26 8.55
C SER A 130 16.13 -5.45 7.94
N GLU A 131 17.43 -5.59 8.24
CA GLU A 131 18.29 -6.69 7.81
C GLU A 131 17.86 -8.00 8.48
N SER A 132 17.56 -7.99 9.78
CA SER A 132 17.04 -9.16 10.48
C SER A 132 15.70 -9.64 9.89
N ALA A 133 14.78 -8.71 9.60
CA ALA A 133 13.51 -9.04 8.96
C ALA A 133 13.70 -9.60 7.54
N TYR A 134 14.62 -9.01 6.78
CA TYR A 134 14.97 -9.48 5.44
C TYR A 134 15.58 -10.89 5.47
N GLU A 135 16.55 -11.16 6.35
CA GLU A 135 17.18 -12.47 6.49
C GLU A 135 16.19 -13.57 6.88
N ILE A 136 15.26 -13.29 7.79
CA ILE A 136 14.20 -14.23 8.18
C ILE A 136 13.35 -14.62 6.96
N ILE A 137 13.05 -13.68 6.07
CA ILE A 137 12.23 -13.93 4.87
C ILE A 137 13.03 -14.56 3.74
N ALA A 138 14.30 -14.17 3.58
CA ALA A 138 15.20 -14.71 2.58
C ALA A 138 15.53 -16.19 2.83
N HIS A 139 15.48 -16.64 4.10
CA HIS A 139 15.85 -18.00 4.49
C HIS A 139 15.12 -19.10 3.68
N PRO A 140 15.84 -20.07 3.07
CA PRO A 140 15.28 -20.99 2.07
C PRO A 140 14.13 -21.88 2.57
N THR A 141 14.11 -22.20 3.87
CA THR A 141 13.06 -23.05 4.47
C THR A 141 11.73 -22.32 4.69
N VAL A 142 11.67 -21.01 4.46
CA VAL A 142 10.50 -20.19 4.74
C VAL A 142 9.62 -20.03 3.50
N SER A 143 8.38 -20.53 3.58
CA SER A 143 7.37 -20.25 2.57
C SER A 143 6.75 -18.86 2.78
N ILE A 144 6.96 -17.94 1.83
CA ILE A 144 6.37 -16.61 1.88
C ILE A 144 4.89 -16.71 1.48
N GLY A 145 4.00 -16.47 2.44
CA GLY A 145 2.56 -16.34 2.24
C GLY A 145 2.12 -14.87 2.16
N PRO A 146 0.88 -14.59 1.73
CA PRO A 146 0.39 -13.21 1.60
C PRO A 146 0.38 -12.45 2.93
N GLN A 147 -0.01 -13.11 4.02
CA GLN A 147 -0.02 -12.51 5.36
C GLN A 147 1.40 -12.11 5.82
N VAL A 148 2.39 -12.98 5.55
CA VAL A 148 3.80 -12.73 5.89
C VAL A 148 4.34 -11.53 5.10
N LEU A 149 3.97 -11.44 3.82
CA LEU A 149 4.34 -10.34 2.95
C LEU A 149 3.74 -9.01 3.43
N GLU A 150 2.45 -8.99 3.77
CA GLU A 150 1.76 -7.82 4.30
C GLU A 150 2.42 -7.31 5.60
N MET A 151 2.77 -8.21 6.52
CA MET A 151 3.47 -7.83 7.74
C MET A 151 4.86 -7.24 7.44
N TYR A 152 5.60 -7.84 6.51
CA TYR A 152 6.91 -7.31 6.12
C TYR A 152 6.82 -5.91 5.50
N VAL A 153 5.88 -5.69 4.58
CA VAL A 153 5.65 -4.39 3.97
C VAL A 153 5.29 -3.35 5.04
N ASN A 154 4.43 -3.70 5.99
CA ASN A 154 4.08 -2.81 7.09
C ASN A 154 5.27 -2.49 8.01
N ILE A 155 6.18 -3.45 8.24
CA ILE A 155 7.41 -3.22 9.00
C ILE A 155 8.32 -2.25 8.24
N GLN A 156 8.58 -2.50 6.96
CA GLN A 156 9.45 -1.65 6.14
C GLN A 156 8.88 -0.25 5.91
N ALA A 157 7.56 -0.14 5.76
CA ALA A 157 6.87 1.14 5.66
C ALA A 157 7.06 1.99 6.93
N ARG A 158 7.09 1.37 8.11
CA ARG A 158 7.34 2.08 9.38
C ARG A 158 8.80 2.45 9.58
N LEU A 159 9.71 1.66 9.03
CA LEU A 159 11.16 1.88 9.11
C LEU A 159 11.65 2.90 8.06
N GLY A 160 10.87 3.17 7.01
CA GLY A 160 11.24 4.08 5.93
C GLY A 160 12.34 3.52 5.00
N ARG A 161 12.46 2.19 4.91
CA ARG A 161 13.49 1.49 4.11
C ARG A 161 12.85 0.67 2.97
N PRO A 162 12.44 1.31 1.86
CA PRO A 162 11.75 0.62 0.76
C PRO A 162 12.68 -0.17 -0.17
N GLU A 163 14.01 -0.01 -0.07
CA GLU A 163 14.99 -0.57 -1.01
C GLU A 163 14.92 -2.09 -1.16
N THR A 164 14.53 -2.80 -0.10
CA THR A 164 14.44 -4.26 -0.10
C THR A 164 13.08 -4.79 -0.60
N LEU A 165 12.07 -3.92 -0.77
CA LEU A 165 10.72 -4.31 -1.15
C LEU A 165 10.64 -4.93 -2.55
N PRO A 166 11.23 -4.34 -3.62
CA PRO A 166 11.18 -4.94 -4.96
C PRO A 166 11.75 -6.36 -4.99
N GLN A 167 12.86 -6.59 -4.28
CA GLN A 167 13.54 -7.88 -4.23
C GLN A 167 12.69 -8.94 -3.52
N VAL A 168 12.05 -8.58 -2.39
CA VAL A 168 11.19 -9.50 -1.64
C VAL A 168 9.92 -9.84 -2.44
N PHE A 169 9.38 -8.90 -3.22
CA PHE A 169 8.27 -9.18 -4.14
C PHE A 169 8.64 -10.17 -5.24
N GLU A 170 9.84 -10.05 -5.81
CA GLU A 170 10.35 -11.03 -6.76
C GLU A 170 10.57 -12.40 -6.12
N MET A 171 11.09 -12.44 -4.88
CA MET A 171 11.22 -13.68 -4.11
C MET A 171 9.85 -14.31 -3.81
N TYR A 172 8.82 -13.53 -3.46
CA TYR A 172 7.47 -14.05 -3.21
C TYR A 172 6.89 -14.82 -4.42
N ALA A 173 7.21 -14.36 -5.63
CA ALA A 173 6.80 -14.98 -6.88
C ALA A 173 7.64 -16.19 -7.28
N SER A 174 8.97 -16.14 -7.08
CA SER A 174 9.93 -17.13 -7.60
C SER A 174 10.38 -18.20 -6.60
N LYS A 175 10.32 -17.92 -5.29
CA LYS A 175 10.92 -18.77 -4.26
C LYS A 175 10.29 -20.17 -4.22
N PRO A 176 11.09 -21.25 -4.24
CA PRO A 176 10.56 -22.61 -4.19
C PRO A 176 9.94 -22.90 -2.82
N LYS A 177 8.85 -23.67 -2.81
CA LYS A 177 8.20 -24.08 -1.56
C LYS A 177 8.87 -25.34 -1.01
N PRO A 178 9.37 -25.32 0.23
CA PRO A 178 9.85 -26.53 0.86
C PRO A 178 8.65 -27.42 1.20
N LYS A 179 8.74 -28.69 0.83
CA LYS A 179 7.78 -29.75 1.15
C LYS A 179 8.55 -30.85 1.87
N ALA A 180 8.08 -31.24 3.05
CA ALA A 180 8.62 -32.40 3.75
C ALA A 180 8.22 -33.65 2.97
N VAL A 181 9.20 -34.35 2.41
CA VAL A 181 9.03 -35.65 1.77
C VAL A 181 9.97 -36.61 2.48
N GLU A 182 9.39 -37.56 3.22
CA GLU A 182 10.10 -38.69 3.84
C GLU A 182 11.37 -38.30 4.61
N GLY A 183 11.27 -37.30 5.50
CA GLY A 183 12.40 -36.86 6.33
C GLY A 183 13.44 -35.98 5.64
N SER A 184 13.26 -35.67 4.35
CA SER A 184 14.06 -34.71 3.57
C SER A 184 13.23 -33.50 3.14
N ILE A 185 13.89 -32.35 2.99
CA ILE A 185 13.25 -31.10 2.53
C ILE A 185 13.35 -31.06 1.00
N ALA A 186 12.25 -31.36 0.31
CA ALA A 186 12.16 -31.24 -1.15
C ALA A 186 11.65 -29.84 -1.54
N TYR A 187 12.32 -29.19 -2.48
CA TYR A 187 11.94 -27.84 -2.94
C TYR A 187 11.13 -27.91 -4.22
N ILE A 188 9.87 -27.46 -4.17
CA ILE A 188 8.99 -27.41 -5.34
C ILE A 188 9.09 -26.02 -5.97
N GLN A 189 9.53 -25.98 -7.24
CA GLN A 189 9.61 -24.74 -8.00
C GLN A 189 8.22 -24.11 -8.17
N GLN A 190 8.10 -22.83 -7.83
CA GLN A 190 6.86 -22.10 -7.97
C GLN A 190 6.77 -21.45 -9.35
N ASN A 191 5.56 -21.44 -9.92
CA ASN A 191 5.31 -20.72 -11.16
C ASN A 191 4.94 -19.26 -10.82
N PRO A 192 5.78 -18.28 -11.20
CA PRO A 192 5.56 -16.86 -10.89
C PRO A 192 4.36 -16.27 -11.66
N LYS A 193 3.81 -16.99 -12.64
CA LYS A 193 2.68 -16.54 -13.48
C LYS A 193 1.30 -16.93 -12.90
N ARG A 194 1.22 -17.59 -11.75
CA ARG A 194 -0.07 -17.99 -11.15
C ARG A 194 -0.79 -16.80 -10.54
N ALA A 195 -2.11 -16.72 -10.74
CA ALA A 195 -2.95 -15.67 -10.14
C ALA A 195 -2.89 -15.68 -8.59
N ASP A 196 -2.74 -16.87 -8.00
CA ASP A 196 -2.59 -17.06 -6.54
C ASP A 196 -1.33 -16.38 -5.96
N LYS A 197 -0.38 -16.03 -6.82
CA LYS A 197 0.88 -15.38 -6.47
C LYS A 197 0.94 -13.91 -6.83
N ALA A 198 -0.17 -13.35 -7.28
CA ALA A 198 -0.28 -11.92 -7.46
C ALA A 198 -0.29 -11.22 -6.10
N ILE A 199 0.39 -10.07 -6.04
CA ILE A 199 0.43 -9.22 -4.86
C ILE A 199 -0.89 -8.45 -4.79
N GLU A 200 -1.45 -8.36 -3.59
CA GLU A 200 -2.68 -7.63 -3.37
C GLU A 200 -2.47 -6.13 -3.55
N ALA A 201 -3.42 -5.47 -4.23
CA ALA A 201 -3.35 -4.04 -4.52
C ALA A 201 -3.14 -3.18 -3.26
N ALA A 202 -3.82 -3.49 -2.15
CA ALA A 202 -3.65 -2.76 -0.89
C ALA A 202 -2.21 -2.87 -0.33
N VAL A 203 -1.55 -4.03 -0.48
CA VAL A 203 -0.16 -4.22 -0.06
C VAL A 203 0.79 -3.48 -1.02
N ALA A 204 0.48 -3.43 -2.31
CA ALA A 204 1.27 -2.68 -3.28
C ALA A 204 1.15 -1.16 -3.08
N GLU A 205 -0.04 -0.64 -2.77
CA GLU A 205 -0.28 0.78 -2.46
C GLU A 205 0.45 1.22 -1.18
N THR A 206 0.41 0.42 -0.12
CA THR A 206 1.15 0.71 1.12
C THR A 206 2.66 0.69 0.92
N ALA A 207 3.17 -0.26 0.12
CA ALA A 207 4.58 -0.31 -0.26
C ALA A 207 5.00 0.90 -1.11
N LEU A 208 4.16 1.31 -2.07
CA LEU A 208 4.40 2.45 -2.94
C LEU A 208 4.36 3.76 -2.15
N GLY A 209 3.40 3.94 -1.23
CA GLY A 209 3.35 5.07 -0.32
C GLY A 209 4.63 5.19 0.52
N ALA A 210 5.09 4.07 1.09
CA ALA A 210 6.35 4.05 1.83
C ALA A 210 7.58 4.42 0.98
N ALA A 211 7.61 4.01 -0.28
CA ALA A 211 8.70 4.37 -1.20
C ALA A 211 8.68 5.84 -1.61
N ILE A 212 7.49 6.39 -1.80
CA ILE A 212 7.26 7.82 -2.05
C ILE A 212 7.70 8.65 -0.83
N ASP A 213 7.29 8.24 0.38
CA ASP A 213 7.63 8.94 1.62
C ASP A 213 9.15 8.94 1.86
N ALA A 214 9.81 7.83 1.57
CA ALA A 214 11.27 7.70 1.63
C ALA A 214 12.01 8.40 0.48
N LYS A 215 11.30 8.97 -0.50
CA LYS A 215 11.85 9.61 -1.70
C LYS A 215 12.90 8.76 -2.40
N ASN A 216 12.57 7.50 -2.69
CA ASN A 216 13.42 6.62 -3.48
C ASN A 216 12.68 6.19 -4.76
N LEU A 217 13.01 6.84 -5.89
CA LEU A 217 12.34 6.64 -7.17
C LEU A 217 12.61 5.24 -7.74
N ASP A 218 13.84 4.74 -7.64
CA ASP A 218 14.21 3.40 -8.13
C ASP A 218 13.43 2.30 -7.41
N ALA A 219 13.31 2.40 -6.08
CA ALA A 219 12.50 1.48 -5.29
C ALA A 219 11.00 1.58 -5.67
N ALA A 220 10.46 2.78 -5.89
CA ALA A 220 9.07 2.98 -6.28
C ALA A 220 8.75 2.35 -7.65
N VAL A 221 9.59 2.62 -8.67
CA VAL A 221 9.45 2.01 -10.00
C VAL A 221 9.64 0.49 -9.94
N GLY A 222 10.59 0.03 -9.13
CA GLY A 222 10.83 -1.40 -8.86
C GLY A 222 9.61 -2.10 -8.26
N ILE A 223 8.94 -1.46 -7.28
CA ILE A 223 7.69 -1.96 -6.68
C ILE A 223 6.59 -2.04 -7.75
N VAL A 224 6.41 -0.99 -8.56
CA VAL A 224 5.40 -1.00 -9.63
C VAL A 224 5.65 -2.13 -10.62
N LYS A 225 6.91 -2.35 -10.99
CA LYS A 225 7.31 -3.45 -11.88
C LYS A 225 7.01 -4.81 -11.23
N ALA A 226 7.40 -5.02 -9.97
CA ALA A 226 7.22 -6.30 -9.28
C ALA A 226 5.75 -6.61 -8.95
N CYS A 227 4.90 -5.60 -8.78
CA CYS A 227 3.48 -5.76 -8.46
C CYS A 227 2.61 -5.76 -9.73
N TYR A 228 2.53 -4.62 -10.41
CA TYR A 228 1.51 -4.34 -11.44
C TYR A 228 1.89 -4.84 -12.83
N SER A 229 3.19 -4.97 -13.14
CA SER A 229 3.64 -5.43 -14.47
C SER A 229 3.67 -6.96 -14.63
N THR A 230 3.29 -7.71 -13.59
CA THR A 230 3.37 -9.18 -13.59
C THR A 230 2.17 -9.86 -14.27
N GLN A 231 2.43 -10.98 -14.95
CA GLN A 231 1.36 -11.80 -15.54
C GLN A 231 0.40 -12.37 -14.48
N ALA A 232 0.91 -12.60 -13.26
CA ALA A 232 0.10 -13.00 -12.13
C ALA A 232 -0.98 -11.95 -11.81
N PHE A 233 -0.58 -10.67 -11.75
CA PHE A 233 -1.48 -9.56 -11.49
C PHE A 233 -2.56 -9.43 -12.56
N TYR A 234 -2.23 -9.53 -13.85
CA TYR A 234 -3.25 -9.48 -14.91
C TYR A 234 -4.27 -10.61 -14.81
N ARG A 235 -3.83 -11.83 -14.46
CA ARG A 235 -4.73 -12.97 -14.25
C ARG A 235 -5.61 -12.78 -13.02
N GLN A 236 -5.04 -12.29 -11.92
CA GLN A 236 -5.81 -11.98 -10.71
C GLN A 236 -6.80 -10.83 -10.95
N LYS A 237 -6.40 -9.80 -11.70
CA LYS A 237 -7.26 -8.70 -12.13
C LYS A 237 -8.43 -9.21 -12.94
N PHE A 238 -8.16 -10.07 -13.93
CA PHE A 238 -9.22 -10.70 -14.71
C PHE A 238 -10.13 -11.54 -13.80
N LEU A 239 -9.58 -12.34 -12.90
CA LEU A 239 -10.39 -13.15 -11.99
C LEU A 239 -11.23 -12.28 -11.03
N ARG A 240 -10.68 -11.23 -10.42
CA ARG A 240 -11.44 -10.38 -9.47
C ARG A 240 -12.41 -9.44 -10.17
N LYS A 241 -12.01 -8.80 -11.28
CA LYS A 241 -12.80 -7.76 -11.96
C LYS A 241 -13.71 -8.31 -13.07
N ALA A 242 -13.42 -9.49 -13.63
CA ALA A 242 -14.27 -10.13 -14.64
C ALA A 242 -15.23 -11.18 -14.05
N LEU A 243 -14.93 -11.80 -12.89
CA LEU A 243 -15.81 -12.82 -12.33
C LEU A 243 -17.24 -12.31 -12.06
N LEU A 244 -17.38 -11.12 -11.45
CA LEU A 244 -18.68 -10.52 -11.17
C LEU A 244 -19.51 -10.18 -12.43
N PRO A 245 -18.96 -9.46 -13.42
CA PRO A 245 -19.73 -9.18 -14.63
C PRO A 245 -19.97 -10.44 -15.48
N VAL A 246 -19.02 -11.38 -15.54
CA VAL A 246 -19.19 -12.63 -16.31
C VAL A 246 -20.27 -13.51 -15.68
N SER A 247 -20.33 -13.61 -14.35
CA SER A 247 -21.40 -14.35 -13.67
C SER A 247 -22.76 -13.69 -13.89
N ALA A 248 -22.82 -12.34 -13.86
CA ALA A 248 -24.04 -11.59 -14.15
C ALA A 248 -24.53 -11.82 -15.59
N VAL A 249 -23.64 -11.76 -16.59
CA VAL A 249 -23.98 -12.03 -17.99
C VAL A 249 -24.44 -13.48 -18.20
N SER A 250 -23.83 -14.43 -17.48
CA SER A 250 -24.21 -15.85 -17.56
C SER A 250 -25.59 -16.12 -16.96
N ALA A 251 -25.97 -15.41 -15.89
CA ALA A 251 -27.28 -15.53 -15.27
C ALA A 251 -28.38 -14.70 -15.98
N ALA A 252 -27.98 -13.72 -16.81
CA ALA A 252 -28.92 -12.80 -17.46
C ALA A 252 -30.01 -13.50 -18.30
N PRO A 253 -29.74 -14.51 -19.14
CA PRO A 253 -30.79 -15.19 -19.91
C PRO A 253 -31.85 -15.85 -19.02
N ILE A 254 -31.46 -16.38 -17.85
CA ILE A 254 -32.39 -17.02 -16.92
C ILE A 254 -33.33 -15.96 -16.31
N GLY A 255 -32.77 -14.84 -15.87
CA GLY A 255 -33.56 -13.73 -15.34
C GLY A 255 -34.50 -13.10 -16.39
N VAL A 256 -33.99 -12.92 -17.62
CA VAL A 256 -34.78 -12.35 -18.73
C VAL A 256 -35.92 -13.29 -19.14
N TYR A 257 -35.70 -14.60 -19.14
CA TYR A 257 -36.76 -15.57 -19.41
C TYR A 257 -37.88 -15.49 -18.38
N ALA A 258 -37.54 -15.41 -17.09
CA ALA A 258 -38.53 -15.25 -16.01
C ALA A 258 -39.29 -13.91 -16.09
N LEU A 259 -38.62 -12.82 -16.45
CA LEU A 259 -39.27 -11.52 -16.68
C LEU A 259 -40.21 -11.57 -17.89
N ALA A 260 -39.76 -12.17 -18.99
CA ALA A 260 -40.56 -12.32 -20.21
C ALA A 260 -41.82 -13.18 -19.97
N SER A 261 -41.72 -14.25 -19.17
CA SER A 261 -42.87 -15.09 -18.82
C SER A 261 -43.91 -14.38 -17.97
N ASN A 262 -43.50 -13.44 -17.10
CA ASN A 262 -44.45 -12.61 -16.35
C ASN A 262 -45.08 -11.54 -17.24
N LEU A 263 -44.30 -10.91 -18.12
CA LEU A 263 -44.80 -9.89 -19.05
C LEU A 263 -45.82 -10.45 -20.06
N SER A 264 -45.63 -11.69 -20.52
CA SER A 264 -46.60 -12.33 -21.42
C SER A 264 -47.96 -12.56 -20.80
N ALA A 265 -48.05 -12.67 -19.46
CA ALA A 265 -49.33 -12.87 -18.77
C ALA A 265 -50.24 -11.62 -18.79
N PHE A 266 -49.67 -10.43 -19.03
CA PHE A 266 -50.41 -9.17 -19.08
C PHE A 266 -50.89 -8.79 -20.49
N GLN A 267 -50.57 -9.60 -21.51
CA GLN A 267 -50.89 -9.31 -22.91
C GLN A 267 -51.91 -10.32 -23.47
N ASN A 268 -53.06 -9.83 -23.94
CA ASN A 268 -54.16 -10.66 -24.46
C ASN A 268 -54.25 -10.72 -26.00
N THR A 269 -53.31 -10.10 -26.72
CA THR A 269 -53.36 -9.94 -28.19
C THR A 269 -52.55 -10.97 -28.98
N MET A 270 -51.72 -11.80 -28.33
CA MET A 270 -50.91 -12.84 -28.98
C MET A 270 -50.88 -14.11 -28.12
N GLU A 271 -50.57 -15.25 -28.74
CA GLU A 271 -50.31 -16.49 -28.02
C GLU A 271 -49.13 -16.30 -27.05
N PRO A 272 -49.26 -16.76 -25.79
CA PRO A 272 -48.26 -16.55 -24.74
C PRO A 272 -46.87 -17.08 -25.10
N VAL A 273 -46.77 -18.18 -25.85
CA VAL A 273 -45.49 -18.75 -26.31
C VAL A 273 -44.78 -17.86 -27.32
N THR A 274 -45.54 -17.17 -28.16
CA THR A 274 -45.00 -16.25 -29.17
C THR A 274 -44.63 -14.92 -28.54
N ALA A 275 -45.48 -14.42 -27.63
CA ALA A 275 -45.24 -13.20 -26.86
C ALA A 275 -43.98 -13.29 -25.98
N THR A 276 -43.77 -14.42 -25.28
CA THR A 276 -42.56 -14.64 -24.46
C THR A 276 -41.29 -14.62 -25.29
N LYS A 277 -41.28 -15.25 -26.47
CA LYS A 277 -40.10 -15.25 -27.36
C LYS A 277 -39.74 -13.85 -27.84
N PHE A 278 -40.73 -13.07 -28.30
CA PHE A 278 -40.50 -11.70 -28.74
C PHE A 278 -40.04 -10.80 -27.58
N ALA A 279 -40.66 -10.90 -26.41
CA ALA A 279 -40.25 -10.15 -25.22
C ALA A 279 -38.84 -10.54 -24.75
N PHE A 280 -38.52 -11.84 -24.73
CA PHE A 280 -37.21 -12.34 -24.37
C PHE A 280 -36.11 -11.81 -25.30
N VAL A 281 -36.31 -11.89 -26.62
CA VAL A 281 -35.36 -11.37 -27.61
C VAL A 281 -35.22 -9.86 -27.50
N ALA A 282 -36.32 -9.12 -27.30
CA ALA A 282 -36.29 -7.67 -27.16
C ALA A 282 -35.51 -7.23 -25.90
N ILE A 283 -35.77 -7.86 -24.76
CA ILE A 283 -35.09 -7.55 -23.49
C ILE A 283 -33.61 -7.95 -23.57
N LEU A 284 -33.28 -9.11 -24.16
CA LEU A 284 -31.89 -9.51 -24.38
C LEU A 284 -31.15 -8.57 -25.33
N ALA A 285 -31.79 -8.12 -26.41
CA ALA A 285 -31.20 -7.16 -27.34
C ALA A 285 -30.91 -5.82 -26.64
N TYR A 286 -31.84 -5.35 -25.81
CA TYR A 286 -31.65 -4.14 -25.01
C TYR A 286 -30.51 -4.28 -24.00
N LEU A 287 -30.44 -5.40 -23.26
CA LEU A 287 -29.35 -5.70 -22.33
C LEU A 287 -28.00 -5.85 -23.05
N GLY A 288 -27.99 -6.47 -24.22
CA GLY A 288 -26.79 -6.61 -25.04
C GLY A 288 -26.26 -5.26 -25.50
N PHE A 289 -27.12 -4.39 -26.02
CA PHE A 289 -26.73 -3.06 -26.49
C PHE A 289 -26.34 -2.10 -25.35
N THR A 290 -27.09 -2.10 -24.24
CA THR A 290 -26.72 -1.29 -23.06
C THR A 290 -25.46 -1.82 -22.40
N GLY A 291 -25.26 -3.14 -22.39
CA GLY A 291 -24.05 -3.78 -21.88
C GLY A 291 -22.80 -3.43 -22.68
N THR A 292 -22.87 -3.39 -24.02
CA THR A 292 -21.72 -2.97 -24.84
C THR A 292 -21.36 -1.51 -24.61
N ILE A 293 -22.36 -0.62 -24.51
CA ILE A 293 -22.12 0.80 -24.17
C ILE A 293 -21.49 0.92 -22.78
N GLY A 294 -22.00 0.19 -21.79
CA GLY A 294 -21.44 0.18 -20.43
C GLY A 294 -19.99 -0.33 -20.39
N MET A 295 -19.67 -1.35 -21.20
CA MET A 295 -18.31 -1.87 -21.34
C MET A 295 -17.38 -0.80 -21.92
N VAL A 296 -17.79 -0.13 -23.01
CA VAL A 296 -17.01 0.95 -23.61
C VAL A 296 -16.81 2.07 -22.59
N ALA A 297 -17.88 2.55 -21.97
CA ALA A 297 -17.84 3.58 -20.94
C ALA A 297 -16.84 3.24 -19.83
N LYS A 298 -16.90 2.03 -19.27
CA LYS A 298 -15.96 1.55 -18.24
C LYS A 298 -14.52 1.52 -18.74
N THR A 299 -14.28 1.11 -19.98
CA THR A 299 -12.92 1.10 -20.56
C THR A 299 -12.39 2.48 -20.93
N THR A 300 -13.26 3.49 -20.96
CA THR A 300 -12.92 4.89 -21.30
C THR A 300 -12.88 5.84 -20.11
N VAL A 301 -13.30 5.44 -18.90
CA VAL A 301 -13.22 6.29 -17.71
C VAL A 301 -11.76 6.66 -17.43
N ASN A 302 -11.48 7.96 -17.24
CA ASN A 302 -10.14 8.56 -17.13
C ASN A 302 -9.87 9.20 -15.75
N ASP A 303 -10.47 8.71 -14.66
CA ASP A 303 -10.45 9.40 -13.35
C ASP A 303 -9.04 9.54 -12.72
N HIS A 304 -8.06 8.79 -13.21
CA HIS A 304 -6.72 8.72 -12.63
C HIS A 304 -5.63 9.35 -13.53
N MET A 305 -5.99 10.12 -14.56
CA MET A 305 -5.01 10.75 -15.47
C MET A 305 -4.71 12.20 -15.07
N ARG A 306 -3.84 12.40 -14.07
CA ARG A 306 -3.44 13.77 -13.67
C ARG A 306 -2.23 14.25 -14.46
N ARG A 307 -1.15 13.46 -14.47
CA ARG A 307 0.12 13.79 -15.13
C ARG A 307 0.50 12.76 -16.19
N VAL A 308 0.28 11.49 -15.90
CA VAL A 308 0.62 10.37 -16.78
C VAL A 308 -0.60 9.96 -17.61
N THR A 309 -0.50 10.14 -18.92
CA THR A 309 -1.55 9.75 -19.88
C THR A 309 -1.07 8.67 -20.84
N TRP A 310 -2.01 7.96 -21.48
CA TRP A 310 -1.65 7.01 -22.54
C TRP A 310 -1.16 7.75 -23.79
N ALA A 311 -0.12 7.22 -24.44
CA ALA A 311 0.28 7.67 -25.76
C ALA A 311 -0.84 7.41 -26.78
N PRO A 312 -0.98 8.28 -27.81
CA PRO A 312 -1.90 8.03 -28.91
C PRO A 312 -1.56 6.70 -29.60
N GLY A 313 -2.58 5.95 -30.01
CA GLY A 313 -2.41 4.65 -30.70
C GLY A 313 -2.45 3.40 -29.82
N ILE A 314 -2.47 3.52 -28.48
CA ILE A 314 -2.56 2.33 -27.60
C ILE A 314 -3.98 1.78 -27.61
N PRO A 315 -4.18 0.46 -27.84
CA PRO A 315 -5.51 -0.14 -27.90
C PRO A 315 -6.17 -0.19 -26.51
N LEU A 316 -7.50 -0.06 -26.48
CA LEU A 316 -8.30 0.01 -25.24
C LEU A 316 -8.08 -1.18 -24.29
N HIS A 317 -7.91 -2.40 -24.82
CA HIS A 317 -7.69 -3.58 -23.98
C HIS A 317 -6.36 -3.50 -23.20
N GLN A 318 -5.30 -2.95 -23.80
CA GLN A 318 -4.02 -2.77 -23.13
C GLN A 318 -4.08 -1.68 -22.07
N ARG A 319 -4.83 -0.61 -22.34
CA ARG A 319 -5.11 0.45 -21.36
C ARG A 319 -5.81 -0.14 -20.15
N TYR A 320 -6.89 -0.89 -20.39
CA TYR A 320 -7.63 -1.55 -19.31
C TYR A 320 -6.76 -2.49 -18.48
N MET A 321 -5.91 -3.31 -19.09
CA MET A 321 -5.02 -4.22 -18.34
C MET A 321 -3.98 -3.48 -17.52
N ARG A 322 -3.37 -2.43 -18.09
CA ARG A 322 -2.27 -1.66 -17.49
C ARG A 322 -2.72 -0.41 -16.73
N GLU A 323 -4.02 -0.23 -16.52
CA GLU A 323 -4.54 0.99 -15.88
C GLU A 323 -4.01 1.18 -14.46
N GLU A 324 -3.83 0.09 -13.70
CA GLU A 324 -3.28 0.15 -12.32
C GLU A 324 -1.78 0.48 -12.33
N GLU A 325 -1.03 -0.01 -13.33
CA GLU A 325 0.38 0.35 -13.54
C GLU A 325 0.49 1.85 -13.83
N ARG A 326 -0.38 2.37 -14.71
CA ARG A 326 -0.42 3.81 -15.02
C ARG A 326 -0.81 4.65 -13.81
N ALA A 327 -1.83 4.26 -13.05
CA ALA A 327 -2.26 4.97 -11.85
C ALA A 327 -1.13 5.05 -10.80
N ALA A 328 -0.44 3.93 -10.55
CA ALA A 328 0.70 3.91 -9.64
C ALA A 328 1.86 4.81 -10.12
N MET A 329 2.11 4.85 -11.43
CA MET A 329 3.11 5.76 -12.00
C MET A 329 2.67 7.24 -11.95
N ASP A 330 1.37 7.51 -12.07
CA ASP A 330 0.80 8.85 -11.90
C ASP A 330 0.99 9.35 -10.47
N ASP A 331 0.76 8.49 -9.48
CA ASP A 331 1.00 8.81 -8.06
C ASP A 331 2.48 9.11 -7.79
N ILE A 332 3.40 8.34 -8.37
CA ILE A 332 4.85 8.61 -8.29
C ILE A 332 5.17 9.96 -8.95
N ALA A 333 4.65 10.23 -10.14
CA ALA A 333 4.86 11.49 -10.83
C ALA A 333 4.30 12.69 -10.06
N CYS A 334 3.12 12.55 -9.45
CA CYS A 334 2.51 13.58 -8.61
C CYS A 334 3.28 13.84 -7.32
N ALA A 335 3.90 12.81 -6.73
CA ALA A 335 4.64 12.95 -5.49
C ALA A 335 6.07 13.46 -5.69
N TRP A 336 6.70 13.12 -6.82
CA TRP A 336 8.07 13.50 -7.12
C TRP A 336 8.19 14.91 -7.71
N GLY A 337 7.20 15.31 -8.50
CA GLY A 337 7.18 16.64 -9.08
C GLY A 337 6.58 17.72 -8.19
N TYR A 338 6.43 18.91 -8.78
CA TYR A 338 5.77 20.03 -8.14
C TYR A 338 4.30 19.69 -7.86
N LYS A 339 3.81 20.17 -6.72
CA LYS A 339 2.39 20.05 -6.35
C LYS A 339 1.55 21.10 -7.08
N GLU A 340 2.17 22.21 -7.50
CA GLU A 340 1.51 23.29 -8.20
C GLU A 340 1.34 22.98 -9.69
N LYS A 341 0.08 22.94 -10.14
CA LYS A 341 -0.28 22.61 -11.52
C LYS A 341 0.39 23.48 -12.58
N TRP A 342 0.60 24.77 -12.28
CA TRP A 342 1.22 25.73 -13.21
C TRP A 342 2.74 25.56 -13.36
N ARG A 343 3.40 24.79 -12.48
CA ARG A 343 4.85 24.48 -12.57
C ARG A 343 5.12 23.11 -13.16
N HIS A 344 4.07 22.34 -13.44
CA HIS A 344 4.23 21.08 -14.14
C HIS A 344 4.97 21.34 -15.47
N GLY A 345 5.86 20.44 -15.86
CA GLY A 345 6.69 20.57 -17.06
C GLY A 345 7.96 21.43 -16.93
N GLU A 346 8.12 22.23 -15.87
CA GLU A 346 9.40 22.88 -15.53
C GLU A 346 10.37 21.94 -14.78
N GLU A 347 9.92 20.73 -14.48
CA GLU A 347 10.68 19.73 -13.74
C GLU A 347 11.79 19.13 -14.61
N GLY A 348 12.99 19.14 -14.04
CA GLY A 348 14.18 18.56 -14.64
C GLY A 348 15.00 17.85 -13.59
N GLY A 349 15.84 16.93 -14.05
CA GLY A 349 16.69 16.11 -13.20
C GLY A 349 16.84 14.73 -13.78
N ILE A 350 17.96 14.09 -13.49
CA ILE A 350 18.32 12.78 -14.04
C ILE A 350 17.24 11.73 -13.73
N GLU A 351 16.68 11.79 -12.52
CA GLU A 351 15.63 10.87 -12.07
C GLU A 351 14.26 11.17 -12.70
N TRP A 352 13.98 12.44 -13.02
CA TRP A 352 12.75 12.84 -13.70
C TRP A 352 12.79 12.47 -15.19
N ASP A 353 13.94 12.67 -15.83
CA ASP A 353 14.16 12.28 -17.21
C ASP A 353 14.18 10.76 -17.37
N SER A 354 14.75 10.01 -16.41
CA SER A 354 14.69 8.55 -16.42
C SER A 354 13.26 8.02 -16.23
N LEU A 355 12.46 8.66 -15.38
CA LEU A 355 11.03 8.35 -15.24
C LEU A 355 10.28 8.61 -16.55
N ARG A 356 10.54 9.75 -17.22
CA ARG A 356 9.94 10.10 -18.51
C ARG A 356 10.33 9.09 -19.59
N GLU A 357 11.60 8.69 -19.66
CA GLU A 357 12.07 7.66 -20.59
C GLU A 357 11.39 6.31 -20.32
N TYR A 358 11.34 5.88 -19.07
CA TYR A 358 10.68 4.63 -18.67
C TYR A 358 9.19 4.62 -19.02
N LEU A 359 8.49 5.75 -18.80
CA LEU A 359 7.09 5.92 -19.20
C LEU A 359 6.95 5.87 -20.73
N GLY A 360 7.84 6.54 -21.46
CA GLY A 360 7.87 6.54 -22.93
C GLY A 360 8.02 5.12 -23.51
N LEU A 361 8.92 4.32 -22.96
CA LEU A 361 9.11 2.90 -23.33
C LEU A 361 7.85 2.04 -23.12
N LYS A 362 7.00 2.42 -22.16
CA LYS A 362 5.74 1.75 -21.87
C LYS A 362 4.55 2.31 -22.66
N GLY A 363 4.76 3.31 -23.50
CA GLY A 363 3.69 4.01 -24.21
C GLY A 363 2.85 4.92 -23.30
N MET A 364 3.43 5.39 -22.21
CA MET A 364 2.84 6.40 -21.36
C MET A 364 3.54 7.73 -21.63
N MET A 365 2.81 8.83 -21.54
CA MET A 365 3.33 10.17 -21.72
C MET A 365 3.17 10.94 -20.41
N LEU A 366 4.29 11.44 -19.90
CA LEU A 366 4.35 12.32 -18.75
C LEU A 366 4.11 13.76 -19.21
N ASP A 367 3.19 14.46 -18.53
CA ASP A 367 2.82 15.86 -18.78
C ASP A 367 2.51 16.13 -20.25
N ARG A 368 1.33 15.66 -20.69
CA ARG A 368 0.84 15.99 -22.02
C ARG A 368 0.57 17.49 -22.10
N VAL A 369 1.23 18.16 -23.05
CA VAL A 369 1.12 19.62 -23.31
C VAL A 369 -0.33 20.10 -23.38
N GLU A 370 -1.22 19.34 -24.05
CA GLU A 370 -2.65 19.66 -24.18
C GLU A 370 -3.43 19.68 -22.85
N LEU A 371 -2.91 19.02 -21.81
CA LEU A 371 -3.52 18.94 -20.49
C LEU A 371 -2.83 19.85 -19.46
N MET A 372 -1.82 20.61 -19.89
CA MET A 372 -1.13 21.56 -19.05
C MET A 372 -1.90 22.87 -18.96
N GLU A 373 -2.09 23.36 -17.74
CA GLU A 373 -2.80 24.61 -17.46
C GLU A 373 -1.99 25.78 -18.05
N GLY A 374 -2.61 26.55 -18.96
CA GLY A 374 -1.99 27.72 -19.61
C GLY A 374 -1.44 27.50 -21.03
N MET A 375 -1.56 26.29 -21.61
CA MET A 375 -1.13 26.01 -22.99
C MET A 375 -2.29 25.73 -23.98
N SER A 376 -3.52 26.13 -23.65
CA SER A 376 -4.72 25.99 -24.49
C SER A 376 -5.14 27.29 -25.18
#